data_AF-A0A4S8W920-F1
#
_entry.id   AF-A0A4S8W920-F1
#
_cell.length_a   1.000
_cell.length_b   1.000
_cell.length_c   1.000
_cell.angle_alpha   90.00
_cell.angle_beta   90.00
_cell.angle_gamma   90.00
#
_symmetry.space_group_name_H-M   'P 1'
#
loop_
_entity.id
_entity.type
_entity.pdbx_description
1 polymer ?
#
loop_
_entity_poly.entity_id
_entity_poly.type
_entity_poly.pdbx_seq_one_letter_code
_entity_poly.pdbx_strand_id
1 'polypeptide(L)'
;MVSRDRYRFNFNSELEMDYYNPYDWICVDPMLAEKFIVQGWSLSYRCYQTIPQLKKIADQWSPRYYDARYCMSEMMEGKCSLNFSLAIAVVVMICNVVKIFCMSYMAWGIKDSPLITVGDAVASFLRRTDSTTRGACLIDGTYFQQYWRDDGDDDHGISSTEREYILGSEPMVLEGRSRRLKDAASKGRWFSMAGLLSAALIIVAGLLAYGIEHLKTSDRSMSALWAMGFGTVREESLIGGSGWHMPSVTAAVIVANLPQVMLSFLYLLFNGLLTAMLAAREWSHYAQERKPLRVSTPKGMQRSTYFLSLPYRFAAPLLVLSGALHWLVSQSLFLASITTELRDGRTLAEDTVSTCGYSPIAMVLTLSVGCLMLVGIVGVGFWKVSADLPIVGSCSAAISAACHPPPGQENAHLLPLQWGVIPRADGDEVSHCSFSAEEVEAPVVGAKYA
;
A
#
# COMPACT_ATOMS: atom_id res chain seq x y z
N MET A 1 73.78 3.90 -24.66
CA MET A 1 72.39 3.67 -25.14
C MET A 1 71.84 2.48 -24.38
N VAL A 2 71.13 2.71 -23.28
CA VAL A 2 70.45 1.62 -22.56
C VAL A 2 69.07 1.50 -23.20
N SER A 3 68.84 0.41 -23.93
CA SER A 3 67.47 0.02 -24.32
C SER A 3 66.69 -0.16 -23.03
N ARG A 4 65.86 0.81 -22.67
CA ARG A 4 64.82 0.59 -21.66
C ARG A 4 63.73 -0.19 -22.38
N ASP A 5 63.80 -1.51 -22.25
CA ASP A 5 62.77 -2.40 -22.76
C ASP A 5 61.42 -1.97 -22.16
N ARG A 6 60.59 -1.38 -23.02
CA ARG A 6 59.24 -0.96 -22.68
C ARG A 6 58.35 -2.19 -22.82
N TYR A 7 58.09 -2.87 -21.71
CA TYR A 7 57.10 -3.93 -21.67
C TYR A 7 55.71 -3.32 -21.72
N ARG A 8 54.96 -3.62 -22.78
CA ARG A 8 53.52 -3.38 -22.84
C ARG A 8 52.86 -4.65 -22.35
N PHE A 9 52.30 -4.61 -21.14
CA PHE A 9 51.38 -5.65 -20.70
C PHE A 9 50.10 -5.49 -21.52
N ASN A 10 50.00 -6.27 -22.61
CA ASN A 10 48.75 -6.43 -23.32
C ASN A 10 47.99 -7.53 -22.59
N PHE A 11 46.99 -7.16 -21.80
CA PHE A 11 46.14 -8.13 -21.12
C PHE A 11 45.31 -8.97 -22.11
N ASN A 12 45.29 -8.60 -23.38
CA ASN A 12 44.84 -9.45 -24.46
C ASN A 12 45.95 -10.40 -24.90
N SER A 13 45.91 -11.67 -24.49
CA SER A 13 46.57 -12.73 -25.25
C SER A 13 45.97 -14.10 -24.93
N GLU A 14 45.18 -14.62 -25.88
CA GLU A 14 45.31 -15.92 -26.56
C GLU A 14 45.66 -17.21 -25.77
N LEU A 15 45.72 -17.19 -24.45
CA LEU A 15 45.88 -18.39 -23.63
C LEU A 15 44.50 -18.84 -23.16
N GLU A 16 44.04 -19.95 -23.75
CA GLU A 16 43.01 -20.82 -23.19
C GLU A 16 43.40 -21.23 -21.77
N MET A 17 43.02 -20.42 -20.78
CA MET A 17 42.90 -20.87 -19.39
C MET A 17 41.47 -20.63 -18.98
N ASP A 18 40.80 -21.69 -18.52
CA ASP A 18 39.39 -21.74 -18.13
C ASP A 18 39.00 -20.78 -16.98
N TYR A 19 39.93 -19.96 -16.48
CA TYR A 19 39.71 -18.98 -15.42
C TYR A 19 40.56 -17.72 -15.69
N TYR A 20 40.10 -16.86 -16.61
CA TYR A 20 40.74 -15.57 -16.86
C TYR A 20 40.08 -14.49 -15.97
N ASN A 21 40.76 -14.07 -14.90
CA ASN A 21 40.37 -12.89 -14.14
C ASN A 21 41.25 -11.70 -14.57
N PRO A 22 40.67 -10.65 -15.22
CA PRO A 22 41.42 -9.51 -15.77
C PRO A 22 42.13 -8.68 -14.70
N TYR A 23 41.83 -8.89 -13.42
CA TYR A 23 42.44 -8.20 -12.29
C TYR A 23 43.43 -9.07 -11.50
N ASP A 24 43.74 -10.29 -11.96
CA ASP A 24 44.68 -11.18 -11.27
C ASP A 24 46.08 -10.59 -11.13
N TRP A 25 46.49 -9.78 -12.09
CA TRP A 25 47.77 -9.06 -12.02
C TRP A 25 47.83 -8.05 -10.86
N ILE A 26 46.69 -7.65 -10.31
CA ILE A 26 46.58 -6.83 -9.10
C ILE A 26 46.47 -7.74 -7.88
N CYS A 27 45.51 -8.67 -7.89
CA CYS A 27 45.03 -9.33 -6.69
C CYS A 27 45.59 -10.72 -6.43
N VAL A 28 46.35 -11.27 -7.38
CA VAL A 28 47.12 -12.51 -7.26
C VAL A 28 48.62 -12.20 -7.45
N ASP A 29 49.03 -10.94 -7.27
CA ASP A 29 50.44 -10.55 -7.31
C ASP A 29 51.18 -11.13 -6.09
N PRO A 30 52.18 -12.01 -6.27
CA PRO A 30 52.95 -12.60 -5.17
C PRO A 30 53.63 -11.55 -4.28
N MET A 31 54.03 -10.40 -4.85
CA MET A 31 54.61 -9.31 -4.07
C MET A 31 53.58 -8.63 -3.17
N LEU A 32 52.34 -8.55 -3.62
CA LEU A 32 51.26 -7.99 -2.82
C LEU A 32 50.94 -8.90 -1.65
N ALA A 33 51.00 -10.22 -1.86
CA ALA A 33 50.82 -11.22 -0.81
C ALA A 33 51.83 -11.04 0.33
N GLU A 34 53.12 -10.88 0.01
CA GLU A 34 54.17 -10.66 1.00
C GLU A 34 53.95 -9.38 1.82
N LYS A 35 53.58 -8.28 1.16
CA LYS A 35 53.30 -6.99 1.82
C LYS A 35 52.05 -7.03 2.68
N PHE A 36 51.01 -7.73 2.24
CA PHE A 36 49.78 -7.91 2.99
C PHE A 36 50.00 -8.77 4.23
N ILE A 37 50.79 -9.85 4.13
CA ILE A 37 51.17 -10.70 5.27
C ILE A 37 51.89 -9.89 6.35
N VAL A 38 52.83 -9.01 5.96
CA VAL A 38 53.54 -8.12 6.90
C VAL A 38 52.58 -7.15 7.62
N GLN A 39 51.50 -6.73 6.95
CA GLN A 39 50.46 -5.87 7.52
C GLN A 39 49.35 -6.65 8.26
N GLY A 40 49.44 -7.98 8.32
CA GLY A 40 48.40 -8.84 8.90
C GLY A 40 47.09 -8.92 8.10
N TRP A 41 47.14 -8.59 6.81
CA TRP A 41 46.00 -8.66 5.89
C TRP A 41 46.01 -9.97 5.10
N SER A 42 44.83 -10.51 4.77
CA SER A 42 44.69 -11.68 3.91
C SER A 42 44.43 -11.27 2.46
N LEU A 43 45.05 -11.98 1.52
CA LEU A 43 44.71 -11.85 0.09
C LEU A 43 43.38 -12.56 -0.16
N SER A 44 42.46 -11.89 -0.86
CA SER A 44 41.23 -12.50 -1.35
C SER A 44 41.34 -12.82 -2.84
N TYR A 45 40.79 -13.96 -3.25
CA TYR A 45 40.62 -14.32 -4.66
C TYR A 45 39.66 -13.36 -5.38
N ARG A 46 38.82 -12.62 -4.64
CA ARG A 46 37.95 -11.59 -5.20
C ARG A 46 38.64 -10.23 -5.15
N CYS A 47 39.08 -9.75 -6.30
CA CYS A 47 39.97 -8.59 -6.36
C CYS A 47 39.40 -7.30 -5.74
N TYR A 48 38.10 -7.06 -5.86
CA TYR A 48 37.45 -5.88 -5.28
C TYR A 48 37.60 -5.79 -3.74
N GLN A 49 37.80 -6.92 -3.05
CA GLN A 49 38.00 -6.94 -1.59
C GLN A 49 39.42 -6.49 -1.20
N THR A 50 40.39 -6.73 -2.09
CA THR A 50 41.81 -6.40 -1.90
C THR A 50 42.12 -4.94 -2.25
N ILE A 51 41.36 -4.33 -3.18
CA ILE A 51 41.59 -2.96 -3.67
C ILE A 51 41.61 -1.88 -2.56
N PRO A 52 40.68 -1.84 -1.58
CA PRO A 52 40.71 -0.81 -0.53
C PRO A 52 41.99 -0.84 0.33
N GLN A 53 42.53 -2.03 0.58
CA GLN A 53 43.79 -2.22 1.32
C GLN A 53 44.99 -1.86 0.44
N LEU A 54 44.97 -2.26 -0.83
CA LEU A 54 46.01 -1.92 -1.80
C LEU A 54 46.16 -0.40 -1.95
N LYS A 55 45.05 0.35 -1.99
CA LYS A 55 45.08 1.82 -2.04
C LYS A 55 45.87 2.46 -0.90
N LYS A 56 45.96 1.82 0.27
CA LYS A 56 46.72 2.34 1.42
C LYS A 56 48.24 2.21 1.27
N ILE A 57 48.69 1.28 0.43
CA ILE A 57 50.11 1.00 0.17
C ILE A 57 50.45 1.18 -1.32
N ALA A 58 49.66 2.00 -2.02
CA ALA A 58 49.75 2.16 -3.46
C ALA A 58 51.12 2.67 -3.92
N ASP A 59 51.80 3.45 -3.08
CA ASP A 59 53.16 3.95 -3.26
C ASP A 59 54.23 2.83 -3.21
N GLN A 60 53.92 1.75 -2.53
CA GLN A 60 54.81 0.60 -2.38
C GLN A 60 54.50 -0.51 -3.40
N TRP A 61 53.42 -0.40 -4.17
CA TRP A 61 53.02 -1.46 -5.06
C TRP A 61 53.61 -1.28 -6.47
N SER A 62 54.42 -2.26 -6.88
CA SER A 62 54.97 -2.37 -8.23
C SER A 62 54.43 -3.64 -8.88
N PRO A 63 53.47 -3.55 -9.82
CA PRO A 63 52.88 -4.72 -10.45
C PRO A 63 53.96 -5.62 -11.07
N ARG A 64 54.10 -6.86 -10.59
CA ARG A 64 55.10 -7.85 -11.08
C ARG A 64 56.53 -7.29 -11.23
N TYR A 65 57.01 -6.48 -10.27
CA TYR A 65 58.35 -5.86 -10.26
C TYR A 65 58.58 -4.73 -11.29
N TYR A 66 57.54 -4.23 -11.94
CA TYR A 66 57.66 -3.12 -12.89
C TYR A 66 57.14 -1.81 -12.32
N ASP A 67 57.86 -0.72 -12.63
CA ASP A 67 57.44 0.63 -12.30
C ASP A 67 56.39 1.12 -13.31
N ALA A 68 55.16 1.31 -12.84
CA ALA A 68 54.02 1.68 -13.66
C ALA A 68 54.07 3.18 -14.00
N ARG A 69 54.52 3.51 -15.21
CA ARG A 69 54.65 4.91 -15.65
C ARG A 69 53.33 5.62 -15.91
N TYR A 70 52.36 4.91 -16.48
CA TYR A 70 51.03 5.42 -16.82
C TYR A 70 50.06 4.26 -16.98
N CYS A 71 48.79 4.50 -16.66
CA CYS A 71 47.69 3.55 -16.85
C CYS A 71 46.82 4.03 -18.01
N MET A 72 46.42 3.12 -18.91
CA MET A 72 45.43 3.39 -19.94
C MET A 72 44.17 2.60 -19.63
N SER A 73 43.07 3.31 -19.40
CA SER A 73 41.74 2.72 -19.24
C SER A 73 40.84 3.27 -20.34
N GLU A 74 40.20 2.39 -21.10
CA GLU A 74 39.14 2.76 -22.03
C GLU A 74 37.81 2.59 -21.31
N MET A 75 36.99 3.64 -21.28
CA MET A 75 35.62 3.53 -20.77
C MET A 75 34.79 2.79 -21.81
N MET A 76 34.29 1.61 -21.46
CA MET A 76 33.32 0.90 -22.29
C MET A 76 31.92 1.44 -22.01
N GLU A 77 31.16 1.73 -23.06
CA GLU A 77 29.73 2.02 -22.90
C GLU A 77 29.01 0.77 -22.39
N GLY A 78 28.26 0.91 -21.31
CA GLY A 78 27.49 -0.19 -20.74
C GLY A 78 26.42 -0.66 -21.73
N LYS A 79 26.50 -1.92 -22.16
CA LYS A 79 25.44 -2.55 -22.95
C LYS A 79 24.35 -3.06 -22.01
N CYS A 80 23.12 -2.57 -22.16
CA CYS A 80 21.98 -3.07 -21.41
C CYS A 80 21.47 -4.37 -22.06
N SER A 81 21.48 -5.47 -21.31
CA SER A 81 20.85 -6.72 -21.69
C SER A 81 19.53 -6.92 -20.92
N LEU A 82 18.55 -7.53 -21.59
CA LEU A 82 17.27 -7.89 -20.98
C LEU A 82 17.41 -9.25 -20.31
N ASN A 83 17.46 -9.28 -18.97
CA ASN A 83 17.37 -10.50 -18.19
C ASN A 83 15.92 -10.75 -17.76
N PHE A 84 15.33 -11.84 -18.24
CA PHE A 84 13.92 -12.17 -18.02
C PHE A 84 13.76 -13.61 -17.51
N SER A 85 12.89 -13.78 -16.51
CA SER A 85 12.51 -15.11 -16.01
C SER A 85 11.21 -15.57 -16.67
N LEU A 86 11.32 -16.54 -17.57
CA LEU A 86 10.15 -17.15 -18.24
C LEU A 86 9.17 -17.75 -17.22
N ALA A 87 9.68 -18.35 -16.15
CA ALA A 87 8.85 -18.93 -15.09
C ALA A 87 7.95 -17.88 -14.43
N ILE A 88 8.50 -16.72 -14.05
CA ILE A 88 7.71 -15.63 -13.44
C ILE A 88 6.65 -15.15 -14.42
N ALA A 89 7.00 -14.98 -15.69
CA ALA A 89 6.05 -14.49 -16.68
C ALA A 89 4.91 -15.46 -16.98
N VAL A 90 5.19 -16.77 -17.05
CA VAL A 90 4.16 -17.80 -17.19
C VAL A 90 3.22 -17.76 -15.99
N VAL A 91 3.74 -17.66 -14.77
CA VAL A 91 2.92 -17.53 -13.56
C VAL A 91 2.05 -16.27 -13.61
N VAL A 92 2.62 -15.11 -13.93
CA VAL A 92 1.87 -13.85 -14.05
C VAL A 92 0.79 -13.93 -15.13
N MET A 93 1.09 -14.58 -16.26
CA MET A 93 0.12 -14.80 -17.34
C MET A 93 -1.06 -15.66 -16.86
N ILE A 94 -0.80 -16.79 -16.19
CA ILE A 94 -1.84 -17.65 -15.61
C ILE A 94 -2.70 -16.86 -14.62
N CYS A 95 -2.07 -16.11 -13.69
CA CYS A 95 -2.80 -15.29 -12.73
C CYS A 95 -3.71 -14.24 -13.40
N ASN A 96 -3.26 -13.61 -14.49
CA ASN A 96 -4.06 -12.65 -15.23
C ASN A 96 -5.21 -13.32 -15.99
N VAL A 97 -5.00 -14.50 -16.57
CA VAL A 97 -6.07 -15.29 -17.21
C VAL A 97 -7.15 -15.66 -16.18
N VAL A 98 -6.75 -16.14 -15.01
CA VAL A 98 -7.69 -16.45 -13.91
C VAL A 98 -8.47 -15.20 -13.48
N LYS A 99 -7.78 -14.05 -13.32
CA LYS A 99 -8.45 -12.78 -13.00
C LYS A 99 -9.48 -12.39 -14.06
N ILE A 100 -9.14 -12.49 -15.34
CA ILE A 100 -10.06 -12.18 -16.44
C ILE A 100 -11.28 -13.10 -16.38
N PHE A 101 -11.07 -14.41 -16.14
CA PHE A 101 -12.16 -15.37 -16.01
C PHE A 101 -13.09 -15.02 -14.83
N CYS A 102 -12.52 -14.75 -13.65
CA CYS A 102 -13.29 -14.35 -12.47
C CYS A 102 -14.07 -13.05 -12.71
N MET A 103 -13.43 -12.02 -13.28
CA MET A 103 -14.09 -10.74 -13.60
C MET A 103 -15.22 -10.93 -14.63
N SER A 104 -15.01 -11.77 -15.63
CA SER A 104 -16.02 -12.11 -16.64
C SER A 104 -17.22 -12.84 -16.04
N TYR A 105 -16.96 -13.82 -15.16
CA TYR A 105 -18.01 -14.52 -14.44
C TYR A 105 -18.80 -13.58 -13.53
N MET A 106 -18.12 -12.68 -12.81
CA MET A 106 -18.80 -11.66 -11.99
C MET A 106 -19.66 -10.73 -12.84
N ALA A 107 -19.18 -10.30 -14.01
CA ALA A 107 -19.88 -9.37 -14.89
C ALA A 107 -21.12 -9.96 -15.58
N TRP A 108 -21.09 -11.24 -15.94
CA TRP A 108 -22.16 -11.87 -16.73
C TRP A 108 -22.95 -12.96 -15.97
N GLY A 109 -22.40 -13.50 -14.89
CA GLY A 109 -22.99 -14.59 -14.12
C GLY A 109 -23.90 -14.13 -12.97
N ILE A 110 -23.62 -12.99 -12.35
CA ILE A 110 -24.42 -12.48 -11.23
C ILE A 110 -25.52 -11.57 -11.76
N LYS A 111 -26.77 -12.06 -11.73
CA LYS A 111 -27.97 -11.32 -12.16
C LYS A 111 -28.77 -10.71 -11.02
N ASP A 112 -28.47 -11.08 -9.79
CA ASP A 112 -29.12 -10.52 -8.60
C ASP A 112 -28.71 -9.06 -8.41
N SER A 113 -29.52 -8.31 -7.65
CA SER A 113 -29.23 -6.93 -7.27
C SER A 113 -28.53 -6.92 -5.90
N PRO A 114 -27.18 -6.97 -5.84
CA PRO A 114 -26.47 -6.97 -4.57
C PRO A 114 -26.63 -5.64 -3.82
N LEU A 115 -26.65 -5.72 -2.49
CA LEU A 115 -26.60 -4.55 -1.61
C LEU A 115 -25.16 -4.03 -1.55
N ILE A 116 -24.75 -3.22 -2.53
CA ILE A 116 -23.37 -2.71 -2.65
C ILE A 116 -23.18 -1.43 -1.81
N THR A 117 -24.21 -0.60 -1.75
CA THR A 117 -24.19 0.71 -1.10
C THR A 117 -25.17 0.79 0.07
N VAL A 118 -24.94 1.74 0.97
CA VAL A 118 -25.90 2.05 2.05
C VAL A 118 -27.27 2.40 1.48
N GLY A 119 -27.32 3.10 0.34
CA GLY A 119 -28.58 3.42 -0.33
C GLY A 119 -29.30 2.19 -0.88
N ASP A 120 -28.58 1.18 -1.39
CA ASP A 120 -29.20 -0.10 -1.80
C ASP A 120 -29.90 -0.77 -0.61
N ALA A 121 -29.24 -0.76 0.56
CA ALA A 121 -29.79 -1.30 1.80
C ALA A 121 -31.02 -0.52 2.26
N VAL A 122 -30.96 0.82 2.33
CA VAL A 122 -32.11 1.66 2.68
C VAL A 122 -33.28 1.43 1.72
N ALA A 123 -33.02 1.40 0.41
CA ALA A 123 -34.06 1.16 -0.58
C ALA A 123 -34.71 -0.23 -0.41
N SER A 124 -33.92 -1.24 -0.04
CA SER A 124 -34.44 -2.58 0.23
C SER A 124 -35.30 -2.62 1.49
N PHE A 125 -34.84 -2.04 2.59
CA PHE A 125 -35.56 -2.05 3.87
C PHE A 125 -36.79 -1.14 3.89
N LEU A 126 -36.80 -0.03 3.14
CA LEU A 126 -38.00 0.78 2.96
C LEU A 126 -39.07 0.07 2.12
N ARG A 127 -38.67 -0.78 1.17
CA ARG A 127 -39.60 -1.61 0.39
C ARG A 127 -40.13 -2.80 1.20
N ARG A 128 -39.30 -3.36 2.09
CA ARG A 128 -39.66 -4.45 2.98
C ARG A 128 -39.00 -4.25 4.34
N THR A 129 -39.78 -3.71 5.27
CA THR A 129 -39.35 -3.42 6.64
C THR A 129 -39.04 -4.71 7.40
N ASP A 130 -37.98 -4.72 8.20
CA ASP A 130 -37.60 -5.87 9.04
C ASP A 130 -38.20 -5.74 10.44
N SER A 131 -39.17 -6.61 10.77
CA SER A 131 -39.85 -6.61 12.06
C SER A 131 -38.90 -6.82 13.25
N THR A 132 -37.76 -7.48 13.05
CA THR A 132 -36.80 -7.75 14.14
C THR A 132 -36.04 -6.53 14.64
N THR A 133 -36.10 -5.42 13.89
CA THR A 133 -35.40 -4.16 14.19
C THR A 133 -36.34 -3.02 14.57
N ARG A 134 -37.62 -3.33 14.83
CA ARG A 134 -38.61 -2.34 15.29
C ARG A 134 -38.28 -1.92 16.73
N GLY A 135 -38.47 -0.64 17.07
CA GLY A 135 -38.11 -0.13 18.40
C GLY A 135 -36.66 0.37 18.53
N ALA A 136 -35.82 0.11 17.53
CA ALA A 136 -34.37 0.25 17.64
C ALA A 136 -33.78 1.43 16.83
N CYS A 137 -34.59 2.44 16.54
CA CYS A 137 -34.24 3.52 15.61
C CYS A 137 -32.99 4.34 15.99
N LEU A 138 -32.55 4.28 17.25
CA LEU A 138 -31.35 4.97 17.75
C LEU A 138 -30.14 4.05 18.01
N ILE A 139 -30.25 2.75 17.73
CA ILE A 139 -29.16 1.79 17.95
C ILE A 139 -28.07 1.97 16.88
N ASP A 140 -26.80 2.05 17.33
CA ASP A 140 -25.66 2.09 16.42
C ASP A 140 -25.20 0.70 15.98
N GLY A 141 -24.38 0.64 14.92
CA GLY A 141 -23.89 -0.63 14.40
C GLY A 141 -23.01 -1.42 15.40
N THR A 142 -22.38 -0.75 16.36
CA THR A 142 -21.50 -1.42 17.33
C THR A 142 -22.29 -2.18 18.38
N TYR A 143 -23.44 -1.67 18.80
CA TYR A 143 -24.34 -2.37 19.71
C TYR A 143 -24.85 -3.66 19.09
N PHE A 144 -25.33 -3.62 17.84
CA PHE A 144 -25.71 -4.83 17.10
C PHE A 144 -24.53 -5.80 16.96
N GLN A 145 -23.32 -5.32 16.71
CA GLN A 145 -22.16 -6.21 16.59
C GLN A 145 -21.79 -6.92 17.90
N GLN A 146 -22.06 -6.31 19.04
CA GLN A 146 -21.71 -6.84 20.36
C GLN A 146 -22.78 -7.80 20.90
N TYR A 147 -24.07 -7.43 20.79
CA TYR A 147 -25.17 -8.18 21.43
C TYR A 147 -25.90 -9.15 20.49
N TRP A 148 -25.69 -9.02 19.17
CA TRP A 148 -26.36 -9.85 18.17
C TRP A 148 -25.48 -10.98 17.63
N ARG A 149 -24.18 -11.00 17.99
CA ARG A 149 -23.17 -11.94 17.46
C ARG A 149 -22.88 -13.15 18.38
N ASP A 150 -23.43 -13.15 19.59
CA ASP A 150 -23.32 -14.24 20.59
C ASP A 150 -24.23 -15.46 20.26
N ASP A 151 -24.23 -15.91 19.00
CA ASP A 151 -24.99 -17.08 18.52
C ASP A 151 -24.07 -18.26 18.16
N GLY A 152 -22.85 -18.29 18.71
CA GLY A 152 -21.81 -19.21 18.24
C GLY A 152 -21.54 -20.46 19.09
N ASP A 153 -21.55 -20.34 20.42
CA ASP A 153 -21.24 -21.43 21.34
C ASP A 153 -21.79 -21.05 22.73
N ASP A 154 -22.31 -22.05 23.45
CA ASP A 154 -22.79 -22.04 24.85
C ASP A 154 -24.27 -21.67 25.09
N ASP A 155 -25.10 -22.73 25.21
CA ASP A 155 -26.00 -23.14 26.32
C ASP A 155 -26.82 -22.11 27.14
N HIS A 156 -26.80 -20.83 26.82
CA HIS A 156 -27.63 -19.78 27.43
C HIS A 156 -28.42 -19.07 26.33
N GLY A 157 -29.38 -19.80 25.79
CA GLY A 157 -30.28 -19.34 24.75
C GLY A 157 -31.09 -18.12 25.20
N ILE A 158 -30.67 -16.93 24.77
CA ILE A 158 -31.56 -15.77 24.66
C ILE A 158 -32.54 -16.13 23.54
N SER A 159 -33.80 -16.40 23.88
CA SER A 159 -34.81 -16.74 22.87
C SER A 159 -35.02 -15.56 21.91
N SER A 160 -35.45 -15.83 20.68
CA SER A 160 -35.83 -14.76 19.72
C SER A 160 -36.80 -13.74 20.33
N THR A 161 -37.66 -14.20 21.25
CA THR A 161 -38.62 -13.40 22.02
C THR A 161 -37.95 -12.46 23.04
N GLU A 162 -36.83 -12.88 23.61
CA GLU A 162 -36.06 -12.08 24.58
C GLU A 162 -35.18 -11.03 23.88
N ARG A 163 -34.75 -11.31 22.64
CA ARG A 163 -34.10 -10.36 21.73
C ARG A 163 -35.08 -9.26 21.28
N GLU A 164 -36.31 -9.64 20.95
CA GLU A 164 -37.42 -8.73 20.64
C GLU A 164 -37.80 -7.87 21.86
N TYR A 165 -37.75 -8.44 23.06
CA TYR A 165 -37.97 -7.71 24.32
C TYR A 165 -36.86 -6.68 24.61
N ILE A 166 -35.57 -7.00 24.40
CA ILE A 166 -34.46 -6.07 24.66
C ILE A 166 -34.43 -4.89 23.68
N LEU A 167 -34.77 -5.11 22.40
CA LEU A 167 -34.78 -4.03 21.39
C LEU A 167 -36.08 -3.21 21.39
N GLY A 168 -37.19 -3.75 21.92
CA GLY A 168 -38.52 -3.14 21.79
C GLY A 168 -39.17 -2.62 23.09
N SER A 169 -38.58 -2.85 24.27
CA SER A 169 -39.27 -2.54 25.55
C SER A 169 -38.98 -1.17 26.14
N GLU A 170 -37.80 -0.58 25.92
CA GLU A 170 -37.45 0.72 26.50
C GLU A 170 -37.12 1.78 25.43
N PRO A 171 -37.83 2.91 25.43
CA PRO A 171 -37.55 4.03 24.55
C PRO A 171 -36.14 4.60 24.78
N MET A 172 -35.36 4.70 23.70
CA MET A 172 -33.96 5.10 23.72
C MET A 172 -33.80 6.61 23.77
N VAL A 173 -32.84 7.09 24.57
CA VAL A 173 -32.53 8.53 24.66
C VAL A 173 -31.51 8.92 23.60
N LEU A 174 -31.80 9.95 22.81
CA LEU A 174 -30.81 10.53 21.91
C LEU A 174 -29.70 11.25 22.72
N GLU A 175 -28.47 10.73 22.67
CA GLU A 175 -27.32 11.35 23.32
C GLU A 175 -26.66 12.42 22.43
N GLY A 176 -26.49 13.64 22.97
CA GLY A 176 -25.80 14.74 22.30
C GLY A 176 -24.28 14.57 22.31
N ARG A 177 -23.72 13.76 21.39
CA ARG A 177 -22.27 13.55 21.28
C ARG A 177 -21.67 14.25 20.06
N SER A 178 -20.66 15.09 20.21
CA SER A 178 -19.89 15.55 19.03
C SER A 178 -19.12 14.39 18.38
N ARG A 179 -19.52 13.98 17.16
CA ARG A 179 -18.88 12.89 16.41
C ARG A 179 -17.91 13.41 15.34
N ARG A 180 -16.88 12.61 15.04
CA ARG A 180 -15.92 12.87 13.96
C ARG A 180 -15.86 11.67 13.01
N LEU A 181 -15.38 11.88 11.79
CA LEU A 181 -15.31 10.81 10.79
C LEU A 181 -14.45 9.62 11.23
N LYS A 182 -13.41 9.86 12.04
CA LYS A 182 -12.57 8.78 12.60
C LYS A 182 -13.39 7.73 13.38
N ASP A 183 -14.51 8.14 13.97
CA ASP A 183 -15.37 7.28 14.78
C ASP A 183 -16.20 6.32 13.92
N ALA A 184 -16.27 6.55 12.61
CA ALA A 184 -16.95 5.67 11.65
C ALA A 184 -16.16 4.40 11.31
N ALA A 185 -14.87 4.33 11.67
CA ALA A 185 -14.02 3.18 11.43
C ALA A 185 -13.52 2.60 12.75
N SER A 186 -13.40 1.27 12.82
CA SER A 186 -12.90 0.60 14.02
C SER A 186 -11.46 1.02 14.33
N LYS A 187 -11.12 1.05 15.63
CA LYS A 187 -9.75 1.31 16.10
C LYS A 187 -8.74 0.37 15.44
N GLY A 188 -9.11 -0.90 15.24
CA GLY A 188 -8.28 -1.88 14.56
C GLY A 188 -7.89 -1.46 13.13
N ARG A 189 -8.84 -0.95 12.33
CA ARG A 189 -8.54 -0.47 10.96
C ARG A 189 -7.57 0.71 10.96
N TRP A 190 -7.74 1.63 11.92
CA TRP A 190 -6.82 2.75 12.12
C TRP A 190 -5.43 2.27 12.52
N PHE A 191 -5.33 1.36 13.49
CA PHE A 191 -4.05 0.79 13.92
C PHE A 191 -3.36 -0.01 12.82
N SER A 192 -4.09 -0.82 12.05
CA SER A 192 -3.51 -1.56 10.92
C SER A 192 -2.98 -0.63 9.84
N MET A 193 -3.75 0.41 9.46
CA MET A 193 -3.30 1.38 8.45
C MET A 193 -2.11 2.20 8.94
N ALA A 194 -2.23 2.82 10.12
CA ALA A 194 -1.18 3.68 10.66
C ALA A 194 0.08 2.88 11.00
N GLY A 195 -0.09 1.66 11.54
CA GLY A 195 1.00 0.74 11.85
C GLY A 195 1.76 0.30 10.60
N LEU A 196 1.04 -0.18 9.57
CA LEU A 196 1.68 -0.62 8.33
C LEU A 196 2.36 0.54 7.58
N LEU A 197 1.74 1.72 7.55
CA LEU A 197 2.34 2.89 6.89
C LEU A 197 3.56 3.39 7.67
N SER A 198 3.48 3.45 9.00
CA SER A 198 4.63 3.85 9.83
C SER A 198 5.77 2.85 9.69
N ALA A 199 5.48 1.54 9.68
CA ALA A 199 6.48 0.51 9.44
C ALA A 199 7.14 0.68 8.05
N ALA A 200 6.35 0.92 7.00
CA ALA A 200 6.88 1.20 5.66
C ALA A 200 7.79 2.42 5.63
N LEU A 201 7.37 3.54 6.26
CA LEU A 201 8.16 4.77 6.35
C LEU A 201 9.45 4.57 7.15
N ILE A 202 9.41 3.83 8.27
CA ILE A 202 10.59 3.51 9.08
C ILE A 202 11.57 2.64 8.27
N ILE A 203 11.08 1.64 7.54
CA ILE A 203 11.91 0.79 6.67
C ILE A 203 12.60 1.65 5.61
N VAL A 204 11.86 2.50 4.89
CA VAL A 204 12.43 3.37 3.86
C VAL A 204 13.43 4.37 4.46
N ALA A 205 13.15 4.94 5.62
CA ALA A 205 14.05 5.86 6.32
C ALA A 205 15.34 5.16 6.77
N GLY A 206 15.24 3.93 7.30
CA GLY A 206 16.39 3.11 7.68
C GLY A 206 17.24 2.72 6.47
N LEU A 207 16.61 2.29 5.37
CA LEU A 207 17.32 1.99 4.12
C LEU A 207 17.98 3.24 3.52
N LEU A 208 17.35 4.40 3.61
CA LEU A 208 17.93 5.67 3.18
C LEU A 208 19.15 6.04 4.02
N ALA A 209 19.05 5.94 5.35
CA ALA A 209 20.17 6.22 6.25
C ALA A 209 21.36 5.28 5.97
N TYR A 210 21.07 3.98 5.87
CA TYR A 210 22.07 2.96 5.50
C TYR A 210 22.71 3.25 4.14
N GLY A 211 21.88 3.58 3.14
CA GLY A 211 22.33 3.94 1.80
C GLY A 211 23.27 5.14 1.81
N ILE A 212 22.89 6.25 2.45
CA ILE A 212 23.71 7.46 2.53
C ILE A 212 25.07 7.20 3.20
N GLU A 213 25.10 6.38 4.25
CA GLU A 213 26.35 6.02 4.93
C GLU A 213 27.30 5.22 4.03
N HIS A 214 26.76 4.33 3.20
CA HIS A 214 27.51 3.41 2.34
C HIS A 214 27.70 3.91 0.90
N LEU A 215 27.30 5.15 0.59
CA LEU A 215 27.60 5.78 -0.69
C LEU A 215 29.11 5.88 -0.89
N LYS A 216 29.60 5.43 -2.04
CA LYS A 216 31.03 5.48 -2.40
C LYS A 216 31.51 6.87 -2.84
N THR A 217 30.67 7.90 -2.69
CA THR A 217 30.98 9.30 -2.98
C THR A 217 31.14 10.12 -1.70
N SER A 218 32.05 11.08 -1.72
CA SER A 218 32.27 12.03 -0.62
C SER A 218 31.23 13.16 -0.61
N ASP A 219 30.57 13.45 -1.73
CA ASP A 219 29.54 14.47 -1.81
C ASP A 219 28.15 13.89 -1.51
N ARG A 220 27.59 14.30 -0.37
CA ARG A 220 26.28 13.88 0.14
C ARG A 220 25.25 15.00 0.09
N SER A 221 25.53 16.08 -0.62
CA SER A 221 24.61 17.21 -0.78
C SER A 221 23.33 16.80 -1.51
N MET A 222 22.21 17.50 -1.24
CA MET A 222 20.93 17.23 -1.92
C MET A 222 21.04 17.39 -3.44
N SER A 223 21.86 18.35 -3.91
CA SER A 223 22.18 18.53 -5.33
C SER A 223 22.92 17.34 -5.92
N ALA A 224 23.89 16.77 -5.20
CA ALA A 224 24.60 15.57 -5.65
C ALA A 224 23.67 14.36 -5.69
N LEU A 225 22.81 14.18 -4.69
CA LEU A 225 21.82 13.11 -4.67
C LEU A 225 20.81 13.22 -5.82
N TRP A 226 20.40 14.45 -6.15
CA TRP A 226 19.53 14.72 -7.30
C TRP A 226 20.24 14.43 -8.63
N ALA A 227 21.51 14.81 -8.75
CA ALA A 227 22.34 14.54 -9.93
C ALA A 227 22.58 13.05 -10.19
N MET A 228 22.44 12.20 -9.17
CA MET A 228 22.48 10.74 -9.36
C MET A 228 21.31 10.25 -10.21
N GLY A 229 20.13 10.88 -10.10
CA GLY A 229 18.94 10.54 -10.89
C GLY A 229 18.05 9.46 -10.27
N PHE A 230 16.97 9.13 -10.98
CA PHE A 230 15.98 8.11 -10.61
C PHE A 230 16.22 6.83 -11.39
N GLY A 231 16.25 5.67 -10.70
CA GLY A 231 16.31 4.36 -11.36
C GLY A 231 17.55 4.06 -12.20
N THR A 232 18.59 4.91 -12.13
CA THR A 232 19.82 4.73 -12.92
C THR A 232 20.78 3.79 -12.22
N VAL A 233 21.22 2.73 -12.89
CA VAL A 233 22.24 1.82 -12.37
C VAL A 233 23.59 2.56 -12.33
N ARG A 234 24.13 2.74 -11.12
CA ARG A 234 25.38 3.45 -10.85
C ARG A 234 26.21 2.66 -9.86
N GLU A 235 27.51 2.52 -10.12
CA GLU A 235 28.41 1.75 -9.24
C GLU A 235 28.46 2.28 -7.80
N GLU A 236 28.20 3.57 -7.63
CA GLU A 236 28.17 4.25 -6.33
C GLU A 236 26.92 3.91 -5.51
N SER A 237 25.83 3.48 -6.16
CA SER A 237 24.53 3.17 -5.53
C SER A 237 24.09 1.71 -5.71
N LEU A 238 25.03 0.82 -6.06
CA LEU A 238 24.84 -0.62 -5.97
C LEU A 238 24.98 -1.08 -4.52
N ILE A 239 24.07 -1.92 -4.07
CA ILE A 239 24.20 -2.57 -2.76
C ILE A 239 25.35 -3.59 -2.87
N GLY A 240 26.46 -3.29 -2.21
CA GLY A 240 27.66 -4.12 -2.16
C GLY A 240 27.88 -4.74 -0.79
N GLY A 241 28.61 -5.87 -0.74
CA GLY A 241 28.95 -6.59 0.48
C GLY A 241 28.69 -8.09 0.36
N SER A 242 29.43 -8.90 1.11
CA SER A 242 29.31 -10.37 1.09
C SER A 242 27.90 -10.85 1.49
N GLY A 243 27.18 -10.10 2.32
CA GLY A 243 25.82 -10.43 2.78
C GLY A 243 24.67 -10.02 1.85
N TRP A 244 24.94 -9.26 0.77
CA TRP A 244 23.91 -8.72 -0.13
C TRP A 244 23.89 -9.36 -1.53
N HIS A 245 24.79 -10.31 -1.78
CA HIS A 245 24.76 -11.09 -3.01
C HIS A 245 23.52 -11.98 -3.05
N MET A 246 22.70 -11.80 -4.09
CA MET A 246 21.51 -12.62 -4.28
C MET A 246 21.89 -13.92 -4.99
N PRO A 247 21.33 -15.08 -4.57
CA PRO A 247 21.69 -16.38 -5.16
C PRO A 247 21.21 -16.54 -6.60
N SER A 248 20.27 -15.71 -7.05
CA SER A 248 19.80 -15.69 -8.44
C SER A 248 19.15 -14.36 -8.79
N VAL A 249 19.01 -14.09 -10.09
CA VAL A 249 18.20 -12.97 -10.61
C VAL A 249 16.75 -13.08 -10.12
N THR A 250 16.18 -14.28 -10.05
CA THR A 250 14.83 -14.53 -9.53
C THR A 250 14.69 -14.06 -8.08
N ALA A 251 15.66 -14.35 -7.21
CA ALA A 251 15.65 -13.89 -5.82
C ALA A 251 15.69 -12.36 -5.75
N ALA A 252 16.54 -11.73 -6.55
CA ALA A 252 16.64 -10.26 -6.61
C ALA A 252 15.34 -9.61 -7.13
N VAL A 253 14.67 -10.21 -8.12
CA VAL A 253 13.36 -9.77 -8.61
C VAL A 253 12.30 -9.83 -7.51
N ILE A 254 12.26 -10.92 -6.74
CA ILE A 254 11.30 -11.06 -5.64
C ILE A 254 11.54 -9.97 -4.59
N VAL A 255 12.80 -9.82 -4.14
CA VAL A 255 13.16 -8.82 -3.11
C VAL A 255 12.83 -7.40 -3.55
N ALA A 256 13.16 -7.02 -4.78
CA ALA A 256 12.86 -5.69 -5.33
C ALA A 256 11.34 -5.41 -5.41
N ASN A 257 10.50 -6.45 -5.48
CA ASN A 257 9.05 -6.33 -5.59
C ASN A 257 8.28 -6.56 -4.28
N LEU A 258 8.90 -7.07 -3.21
CA LEU A 258 8.24 -7.21 -1.90
C LEU A 258 7.61 -5.89 -1.39
N PRO A 259 8.26 -4.72 -1.51
CA PRO A 259 7.65 -3.44 -1.13
C PRO A 259 6.34 -3.14 -1.88
N GLN A 260 6.21 -3.62 -3.13
CA GLN A 260 5.01 -3.40 -3.94
C GLN A 260 3.78 -4.13 -3.38
N VAL A 261 3.99 -5.31 -2.79
CA VAL A 261 2.93 -6.06 -2.09
C VAL A 261 2.45 -5.29 -0.86
N MET A 262 3.38 -4.76 -0.07
CA MET A 262 3.06 -3.93 1.10
C MET A 262 2.25 -2.67 0.72
N LEU A 263 2.65 -1.98 -0.35
CA LEU A 263 1.89 -0.83 -0.87
C LEU A 263 0.48 -1.20 -1.34
N SER A 264 0.31 -2.39 -1.92
CA SER A 264 -1.01 -2.89 -2.34
C SER A 264 -1.94 -3.08 -1.14
N PHE A 265 -1.45 -3.65 -0.03
CA PHE A 265 -2.21 -3.76 1.22
C PHE A 265 -2.52 -2.40 1.82
N LEU A 266 -1.57 -1.46 1.79
CA LEU A 266 -1.81 -0.08 2.22
C LEU A 266 -2.95 0.57 1.42
N TYR A 267 -2.96 0.43 0.09
CA TYR A 267 -4.05 0.94 -0.74
C TYR A 267 -5.42 0.39 -0.29
N LEU A 268 -5.52 -0.92 -0.02
CA LEU A 268 -6.78 -1.51 0.46
C LEU A 268 -7.22 -0.94 1.81
N LEU A 269 -6.28 -0.74 2.74
CA LEU A 269 -6.56 -0.14 4.05
C LEU A 269 -6.99 1.33 3.94
N PHE A 270 -6.31 2.12 3.12
CA PHE A 270 -6.66 3.52 2.84
C PHE A 270 -8.04 3.62 2.18
N ASN A 271 -8.27 2.85 1.12
CA ASN A 271 -9.53 2.83 0.40
C ASN A 271 -10.68 2.41 1.33
N GLY A 272 -10.46 1.36 2.13
CA GLY A 272 -11.42 0.90 3.12
C GLY A 272 -11.75 1.98 4.17
N LEU A 273 -10.75 2.63 4.75
CA LEU A 273 -10.96 3.68 5.76
C LEU A 273 -11.72 4.88 5.18
N LEU A 274 -11.30 5.38 4.02
CA LEU A 274 -11.97 6.49 3.35
C LEU A 274 -13.42 6.13 2.98
N THR A 275 -13.65 4.91 2.50
CA THR A 275 -15.01 4.45 2.18
C THR A 275 -15.91 4.43 3.42
N ALA A 276 -15.42 3.88 4.54
CA ALA A 276 -16.18 3.86 5.79
C ALA A 276 -16.49 5.27 6.32
N MET A 277 -15.49 6.16 6.33
CA MET A 277 -15.67 7.54 6.75
C MET A 277 -16.68 8.28 5.86
N LEU A 278 -16.51 8.23 4.54
CA LEU A 278 -17.40 8.95 3.63
C LEU A 278 -18.81 8.37 3.57
N ALA A 279 -18.97 7.06 3.78
CA ALA A 279 -20.29 6.45 3.94
C ALA A 279 -20.99 6.98 5.20
N ALA A 280 -20.29 7.07 6.34
CA ALA A 280 -20.85 7.68 7.54
C ALA A 280 -21.17 9.17 7.38
N ARG A 281 -20.35 9.90 6.61
CA ARG A 281 -20.66 11.29 6.25
C ARG A 281 -21.94 11.40 5.43
N GLU A 282 -22.07 10.58 4.39
CA GLU A 282 -23.27 10.54 3.54
C GLU A 282 -24.50 10.17 4.36
N TRP A 283 -24.39 9.17 5.22
CA TRP A 283 -25.43 8.78 6.17
C TRP A 283 -25.88 9.96 7.04
N SER A 284 -24.94 10.64 7.71
CA SER A 284 -25.26 11.76 8.60
C SER A 284 -25.96 12.95 7.92
N HIS A 285 -25.76 13.14 6.61
CA HIS A 285 -26.44 14.22 5.89
C HIS A 285 -27.95 14.00 5.82
N TYR A 286 -28.43 12.76 5.86
CA TYR A 286 -29.87 12.49 5.85
C TYR A 286 -30.60 12.95 7.12
N ALA A 287 -29.90 13.22 8.23
CA ALA A 287 -30.54 13.86 9.39
C ALA A 287 -30.82 15.35 9.18
N GLN A 288 -30.03 16.02 8.35
CA GLN A 288 -30.04 17.48 8.23
C GLN A 288 -30.79 17.96 6.98
N GLU A 289 -30.77 17.17 5.92
CA GLU A 289 -31.29 17.59 4.62
C GLU A 289 -31.91 16.42 3.86
N ARG A 290 -33.01 16.71 3.17
CA ARG A 290 -33.68 15.75 2.31
C ARG A 290 -32.88 15.49 1.04
N LYS A 291 -32.53 14.22 0.79
CA LYS A 291 -31.67 13.81 -0.33
C LYS A 291 -32.15 12.53 -1.00
N PRO A 292 -31.93 12.36 -2.31
CA PRO A 292 -32.18 11.08 -2.97
C PRO A 292 -31.16 10.02 -2.51
N LEU A 293 -31.55 8.74 -2.55
CA LEU A 293 -30.64 7.62 -2.30
C LEU A 293 -29.64 7.46 -3.44
N ARG A 294 -28.40 7.15 -3.08
CA ARG A 294 -27.36 6.72 -4.02
C ARG A 294 -27.30 5.19 -4.04
N VAL A 295 -27.64 4.60 -5.18
CA VAL A 295 -27.82 3.15 -5.35
C VAL A 295 -27.03 2.61 -6.54
N SER A 296 -26.84 1.30 -6.58
CA SER A 296 -26.20 0.59 -7.70
C SER A 296 -27.03 0.65 -8.98
N THR A 297 -28.35 0.46 -8.87
CA THR A 297 -29.29 0.42 -9.99
C THR A 297 -30.41 1.44 -9.79
N PRO A 298 -30.23 2.71 -10.23
CA PRO A 298 -31.14 3.80 -9.92
C PRO A 298 -32.51 3.62 -10.57
N LYS A 299 -33.56 3.92 -9.80
CA LYS A 299 -34.95 4.03 -10.24
C LYS A 299 -35.57 5.32 -9.71
N GLY A 300 -36.50 5.90 -10.46
CA GLY A 300 -37.16 7.16 -10.05
C GLY A 300 -36.16 8.32 -9.88
N MET A 301 -36.16 8.96 -8.72
CA MET A 301 -35.30 10.11 -8.41
C MET A 301 -33.95 9.72 -7.76
N GLN A 302 -33.67 8.42 -7.62
CA GLN A 302 -32.42 7.92 -7.07
C GLN A 302 -31.22 8.27 -7.96
N ARG A 303 -30.03 8.35 -7.37
CA ARG A 303 -28.77 8.62 -8.07
C ARG A 303 -27.95 7.34 -8.20
N SER A 304 -27.28 7.18 -9.34
CA SER A 304 -26.32 6.08 -9.50
C SER A 304 -25.09 6.29 -8.60
N THR A 305 -24.56 5.19 -8.09
CA THR A 305 -23.29 5.15 -7.37
C THR A 305 -22.09 5.36 -8.29
N TYR A 306 -20.95 5.74 -7.71
CA TYR A 306 -19.68 5.73 -8.42
C TYR A 306 -19.24 4.29 -8.67
N PHE A 307 -18.50 4.03 -9.75
CA PHE A 307 -17.94 2.70 -10.08
C PHE A 307 -17.09 2.06 -8.96
N LEU A 308 -16.67 2.83 -7.94
CA LEU A 308 -15.85 2.39 -6.80
C LEU A 308 -16.44 2.76 -5.42
N SER A 309 -17.73 3.08 -5.32
CA SER A 309 -18.44 3.54 -4.11
C SER A 309 -17.94 4.86 -3.49
N LEU A 310 -16.65 5.22 -3.67
CA LEU A 310 -15.99 6.42 -3.20
C LEU A 310 -16.13 7.58 -4.21
N PRO A 311 -16.46 8.81 -3.77
CA PRO A 311 -16.50 9.96 -4.67
C PRO A 311 -15.16 10.24 -5.35
N TYR A 312 -15.17 10.61 -6.64
CA TYR A 312 -13.96 10.82 -7.43
C TYR A 312 -12.97 11.84 -6.84
N ARG A 313 -13.47 12.85 -6.11
CA ARG A 313 -12.62 13.83 -5.40
C ARG A 313 -11.71 13.22 -4.31
N PHE A 314 -12.01 12.01 -3.85
CA PHE A 314 -11.15 11.24 -2.93
C PHE A 314 -10.52 10.04 -3.62
N ALA A 315 -11.26 9.37 -4.51
CA ALA A 315 -10.76 8.21 -5.24
C ALA A 315 -9.60 8.56 -6.19
N ALA A 316 -9.70 9.65 -6.96
CA ALA A 316 -8.67 10.02 -7.91
C ALA A 316 -7.36 10.44 -7.22
N PRO A 317 -7.36 11.32 -6.18
CA PRO A 317 -6.12 11.60 -5.44
C PRO A 317 -5.53 10.36 -4.78
N LEU A 318 -6.36 9.48 -4.20
CA LEU A 318 -5.87 8.22 -3.60
C LEU A 318 -5.18 7.34 -4.64
N LEU A 319 -5.79 7.16 -5.82
CA LEU A 319 -5.24 6.34 -6.91
C LEU A 319 -3.94 6.94 -7.45
N VAL A 320 -3.91 8.26 -7.69
CA VAL A 320 -2.73 8.97 -8.18
C VAL A 320 -1.58 8.88 -7.18
N LEU A 321 -1.83 9.16 -5.90
CA LEU A 321 -0.79 9.09 -4.86
C LEU A 321 -0.31 7.66 -4.61
N SER A 322 -1.23 6.68 -4.63
CA SER A 322 -0.86 5.26 -4.54
C SER A 322 -0.02 4.82 -5.73
N GLY A 323 -0.44 5.15 -6.96
CA GLY A 323 0.35 4.88 -8.16
C GLY A 323 1.72 5.57 -8.15
N ALA A 324 1.77 6.82 -7.67
CA ALA A 324 3.03 7.53 -7.48
C ALA A 324 3.94 6.85 -6.45
N LEU A 325 3.42 6.34 -5.33
CA LEU A 325 4.21 5.56 -4.37
C LEU A 325 4.75 4.27 -4.99
N HIS A 326 3.92 3.52 -5.72
CA HIS A 326 4.36 2.31 -6.42
C HIS A 326 5.52 2.59 -7.39
N TRP A 327 5.39 3.66 -8.18
CA TRP A 327 6.42 4.11 -9.09
C TRP A 327 7.68 4.59 -8.36
N LEU A 328 7.55 5.46 -7.35
CA LEU A 328 8.69 5.97 -6.58
C LEU A 328 9.46 4.86 -5.86
N VAL A 329 8.76 3.86 -5.31
CA VAL A 329 9.38 2.69 -4.69
C VAL A 329 10.10 1.83 -5.73
N SER A 330 9.57 1.69 -6.95
CA SER A 330 10.29 0.99 -8.03
C SER A 330 11.55 1.74 -8.46
N GLN A 331 11.59 3.07 -8.31
CA GLN A 331 12.81 3.87 -8.53
C GLN A 331 13.74 3.90 -7.31
N SER A 332 13.24 3.59 -6.11
CA SER A 332 13.99 3.60 -4.85
C SER A 332 14.84 2.35 -4.68
N LEU A 333 14.31 1.18 -5.05
CA LEU A 333 15.00 -0.10 -5.01
C LEU A 333 14.71 -0.83 -6.32
N PHE A 334 15.73 -1.08 -7.12
CA PHE A 334 15.59 -1.69 -8.44
C PHE A 334 16.62 -2.80 -8.63
N LEU A 335 16.28 -3.77 -9.47
CA LEU A 335 17.19 -4.86 -9.83
C LEU A 335 18.40 -4.31 -10.61
N ALA A 336 19.60 -4.74 -10.23
CA ALA A 336 20.82 -4.50 -10.98
C ALA A 336 21.54 -5.84 -11.21
N SER A 337 21.63 -6.26 -12.47
CA SER A 337 22.39 -7.44 -12.88
C SER A 337 23.50 -6.98 -13.80
N ILE A 338 24.75 -7.26 -13.41
CA ILE A 338 25.93 -6.82 -14.13
C ILE A 338 26.69 -8.06 -14.54
N THR A 339 26.90 -8.20 -15.85
CA THR A 339 27.73 -9.25 -16.45
C THR A 339 28.95 -8.58 -17.04
N THR A 340 30.13 -9.13 -16.75
CA THR A 340 31.38 -8.66 -17.31
C THR A 340 31.53 -9.18 -18.75
N GLU A 341 31.70 -8.26 -19.69
CA GLU A 341 32.04 -8.57 -21.08
C GLU A 341 33.55 -8.36 -21.26
N LEU A 342 34.26 -9.37 -21.77
CA LEU A 342 35.67 -9.24 -22.13
C LEU A 342 35.81 -8.48 -23.45
N ARG A 343 37.01 -7.95 -23.71
CA ARG A 343 37.32 -7.20 -24.93
C ARG A 343 37.14 -8.01 -26.22
N ASP A 344 37.13 -9.34 -26.13
CA ASP A 344 36.87 -10.26 -27.25
C ASP A 344 35.38 -10.59 -27.45
N GLY A 345 34.49 -9.97 -26.67
CA GLY A 345 33.04 -10.14 -26.75
C GLY A 345 32.51 -11.35 -25.99
N ARG A 346 33.36 -12.13 -25.31
CA ARG A 346 32.90 -13.23 -24.45
C ARG A 346 32.35 -12.69 -23.14
N THR A 347 31.21 -13.23 -22.72
CA THR A 347 30.60 -12.93 -21.40
C THR A 347 30.93 -14.05 -20.43
N LEU A 348 31.50 -13.73 -19.27
CA LEU A 348 31.71 -14.70 -18.21
C LEU A 348 30.43 -14.83 -17.39
N ALA A 349 29.62 -15.84 -17.71
CA ALA A 349 28.35 -16.07 -17.02
C ALA A 349 28.54 -16.33 -15.52
N GLU A 350 29.64 -16.98 -15.12
CA GLU A 350 30.02 -17.24 -13.72
C GLU A 350 30.31 -15.95 -12.91
N ASP A 351 30.65 -14.84 -13.59
CA ASP A 351 30.92 -13.54 -12.96
C ASP A 351 29.68 -12.62 -12.91
N THR A 352 28.49 -13.13 -13.24
CA THR A 352 27.27 -12.32 -13.19
C THR A 352 26.90 -11.99 -11.74
N VAL A 353 27.03 -10.72 -11.37
CA VAL A 353 26.62 -10.23 -10.05
C VAL A 353 25.18 -9.73 -10.12
N SER A 354 24.30 -10.39 -9.38
CA SER A 354 22.91 -9.95 -9.19
C SER A 354 22.76 -9.29 -7.83
N THR A 355 22.45 -8.00 -7.84
CA THR A 355 22.19 -7.20 -6.64
C THR A 355 21.01 -6.24 -6.88
N CYS A 356 20.70 -5.39 -5.90
CA CYS A 356 19.80 -4.26 -6.11
C CYS A 356 20.61 -2.95 -6.17
N GLY A 357 20.18 -2.05 -7.03
CA GLY A 357 20.54 -0.63 -6.96
C GLY A 357 19.51 0.13 -6.14
N TYR A 358 19.90 1.28 -5.61
CA TYR A 358 18.99 2.18 -4.91
C TYR A 358 19.17 3.64 -5.32
N SER A 359 18.11 4.44 -5.14
CA SER A 359 18.12 5.90 -5.36
C SER A 359 17.70 6.63 -4.09
N PRO A 360 18.63 7.33 -3.41
CA PRO A 360 18.31 8.12 -2.22
C PRO A 360 17.24 9.20 -2.47
N ILE A 361 17.26 9.84 -3.64
CA ILE A 361 16.27 10.88 -3.95
C ILE A 361 14.86 10.30 -4.13
N ALA A 362 14.74 9.13 -4.77
CA ALA A 362 13.47 8.42 -4.88
C ALA A 362 12.93 8.03 -3.49
N MET A 363 13.82 7.59 -2.57
CA MET A 363 13.45 7.27 -1.19
C MET A 363 12.95 8.51 -0.43
N VAL A 364 13.62 9.67 -0.58
CA VAL A 364 13.18 10.94 0.04
C VAL A 364 11.79 11.35 -0.46
N LEU A 365 11.54 11.26 -1.77
CA LEU A 365 10.21 11.54 -2.34
C LEU A 365 9.16 10.53 -1.86
N THR A 366 9.52 9.25 -1.76
CA THR A 366 8.65 8.19 -1.21
C THR A 366 8.22 8.53 0.22
N LEU A 367 9.17 8.92 1.08
CA LEU A 367 8.88 9.36 2.45
C LEU A 367 7.94 10.58 2.45
N SER A 368 8.20 11.55 1.58
CA SER A 368 7.41 12.78 1.49
C SER A 368 5.95 12.49 1.12
N VAL A 369 5.72 11.67 0.08
CA VAL A 369 4.37 11.29 -0.36
C VAL A 369 3.67 10.42 0.68
N GLY A 370 4.37 9.48 1.32
CA GLY A 370 3.80 8.63 2.36
C GLY A 370 3.37 9.43 3.60
N CYS A 371 4.19 10.40 4.04
CA CYS A 371 3.84 11.34 5.12
C CYS A 371 2.63 12.20 4.75
N LEU A 372 2.57 12.72 3.51
CA LEU A 372 1.43 13.48 3.02
C LEU A 372 0.13 12.66 3.08
N MET A 373 0.17 11.39 2.65
CA MET A 373 -0.98 10.50 2.73
C MET A 373 -1.43 10.24 4.18
N LEU A 374 -0.49 10.05 5.11
CA LEU A 374 -0.79 9.89 6.53
C LEU A 374 -1.50 11.13 7.10
N VAL A 375 -0.94 12.32 6.87
CA VAL A 375 -1.54 13.58 7.33
C VAL A 375 -2.91 13.79 6.69
N GLY A 376 -3.05 13.48 5.39
CA GLY A 376 -4.30 13.61 4.65
C GLY A 376 -5.43 12.76 5.25
N ILE A 377 -5.19 11.47 5.49
CA ILE A 377 -6.23 10.58 6.02
C ILE A 377 -6.59 10.91 7.47
N VAL A 378 -5.60 11.28 8.30
CA VAL A 378 -5.82 11.74 9.67
C VAL A 378 -6.64 13.04 9.67
N GLY A 379 -6.31 13.98 8.78
CA GLY A 379 -7.03 15.24 8.60
C GLY A 379 -8.51 15.02 8.25
N VAL A 380 -8.80 14.11 7.30
CA VAL A 380 -10.18 13.72 6.97
C VAL A 380 -10.88 13.08 8.18
N GLY A 381 -10.19 12.21 8.93
CA GLY A 381 -10.75 11.58 10.13
C GLY A 381 -11.16 12.58 11.22
N PHE A 382 -10.55 13.77 11.26
CA PHE A 382 -10.90 14.81 12.23
C PHE A 382 -12.05 15.72 11.82
N TRP A 383 -12.59 15.58 10.62
CA TRP A 383 -13.76 16.35 10.20
C TRP A 383 -14.98 16.00 11.07
N LYS A 384 -15.70 17.05 11.47
CA LYS A 384 -16.93 16.95 12.27
C LYS A 384 -18.07 16.38 11.43
N VAL A 385 -18.94 15.63 12.09
CA VAL A 385 -20.12 14.98 11.51
C VAL A 385 -21.30 15.25 12.43
N SER A 386 -22.51 15.35 11.87
CA SER A 386 -23.71 15.47 12.71
C SER A 386 -23.86 14.23 13.60
N ALA A 387 -24.37 14.46 14.81
CA ALA A 387 -24.60 13.44 15.81
C ALA A 387 -26.05 12.96 15.87
N ASP A 388 -26.93 13.63 15.14
CA ASP A 388 -28.37 13.44 15.23
C ASP A 388 -28.80 12.04 14.78
N LEU A 389 -28.02 11.43 13.87
CA LEU A 389 -28.23 10.09 13.34
C LEU A 389 -27.14 9.11 13.81
N PRO A 390 -27.50 7.92 14.33
CA PRO A 390 -26.53 6.90 14.74
C PRO A 390 -25.63 6.45 13.60
N ILE A 391 -24.35 6.17 13.89
CA ILE A 391 -23.43 5.62 12.91
C ILE A 391 -23.70 4.12 12.74
N VAL A 392 -24.28 3.75 11.60
CA VAL A 392 -24.64 2.36 11.27
C VAL A 392 -23.51 1.58 10.59
N GLY A 393 -22.56 2.30 9.97
CA GLY A 393 -21.46 1.68 9.20
C GLY A 393 -21.98 0.78 8.08
N SER A 394 -21.59 -0.49 8.09
CA SER A 394 -22.08 -1.52 7.17
C SER A 394 -23.00 -2.55 7.86
N CYS A 395 -23.54 -2.24 9.04
CA CYS A 395 -24.43 -3.13 9.76
C CYS A 395 -25.85 -3.07 9.15
N SER A 396 -26.29 -4.17 8.54
CA SER A 396 -27.62 -4.26 7.93
C SER A 396 -28.75 -4.08 8.94
N ALA A 397 -28.61 -4.65 10.14
CA ALA A 397 -29.61 -4.51 11.21
C ALA A 397 -29.76 -3.05 11.65
N ALA A 398 -28.65 -2.32 11.81
CA ALA A 398 -28.69 -0.90 12.18
C ALA A 398 -29.28 -0.01 11.06
N ILE A 399 -29.00 -0.33 9.79
CA ILE A 399 -29.63 0.37 8.66
C ILE A 399 -31.15 0.10 8.65
N SER A 400 -31.54 -1.15 8.86
CA SER A 400 -32.95 -1.56 8.88
C SER A 400 -33.73 -0.91 10.02
N ALA A 401 -33.12 -0.77 11.21
CA ALA A 401 -33.73 -0.10 12.35
C ALA A 401 -34.11 1.37 12.06
N ALA A 402 -33.44 2.01 11.12
CA ALA A 402 -33.75 3.36 10.66
C ALA A 402 -34.84 3.41 9.55
N CYS A 403 -35.31 2.26 9.06
CA CYS A 403 -36.17 2.13 7.88
C CYS A 403 -37.56 1.57 8.23
N HIS A 404 -38.31 2.26 9.08
CA HIS A 404 -39.70 1.96 9.44
C HIS A 404 -40.62 3.14 9.11
N PRO A 405 -40.93 3.39 7.82
CA PRO A 405 -41.72 4.55 7.40
C PRO A 405 -43.19 4.42 7.82
N PRO A 406 -43.95 5.53 7.88
CA PRO A 406 -45.38 5.48 8.19
C PRO A 406 -46.17 4.76 7.08
N PRO A 407 -47.36 4.24 7.38
CA PRO A 407 -48.21 3.58 6.38
C PRO A 407 -48.55 4.52 5.22
N GLY A 408 -48.59 3.99 3.99
CA GLY A 408 -48.85 4.75 2.76
C GLY A 408 -47.60 5.18 1.98
N GLN A 409 -46.40 4.89 2.49
CA GLN A 409 -45.11 5.26 1.88
C GLN A 409 -44.39 4.13 1.11
N GLU A 410 -45.13 3.26 0.41
CA GLU A 410 -44.54 2.11 -0.33
C GLU A 410 -43.45 2.49 -1.35
N ASN A 411 -43.59 3.67 -1.95
CA ASN A 411 -42.67 4.21 -2.96
C ASN A 411 -41.64 5.21 -2.41
N ALA A 412 -41.52 5.37 -1.08
CA ALA A 412 -40.60 6.34 -0.49
C ALA A 412 -39.14 6.11 -0.90
N HIS A 413 -38.74 4.85 -1.11
CA HIS A 413 -37.41 4.49 -1.60
C HIS A 413 -37.04 5.13 -2.96
N LEU A 414 -38.01 5.55 -3.78
CA LEU A 414 -37.80 6.18 -5.09
C LEU A 414 -37.69 7.72 -5.02
N LEU A 415 -37.98 8.30 -3.86
CA LEU A 415 -38.07 9.74 -3.64
C LEU A 415 -36.90 10.24 -2.79
N PRO A 416 -36.68 11.57 -2.73
CA PRO A 416 -35.78 12.17 -1.75
C PRO A 416 -36.26 11.91 -0.32
N LEU A 417 -35.36 11.44 0.54
CA LEU A 417 -35.63 11.04 1.92
C LEU A 417 -34.89 11.93 2.91
N GLN A 418 -35.48 12.10 4.08
CA GLN A 418 -34.83 12.64 5.27
C GLN A 418 -35.11 11.71 6.44
N TRP A 419 -34.14 11.55 7.33
CA TRP A 419 -34.31 10.81 8.56
C TRP A 419 -34.63 11.77 9.71
N GLY A 420 -35.65 11.45 10.49
CA GLY A 420 -36.07 12.27 11.62
C GLY A 420 -37.29 11.66 12.30
N VAL A 421 -37.87 12.44 13.20
CA VAL A 421 -39.06 12.05 13.95
C VAL A 421 -40.28 12.09 13.03
N ILE A 422 -41.03 11.00 12.99
CA ILE A 422 -42.25 10.87 12.20
C ILE A 422 -43.45 11.14 13.13
N PRO A 423 -44.56 11.71 12.61
CA PRO A 423 -45.78 11.92 13.38
C PRO A 423 -46.25 10.61 14.05
N ARG A 424 -46.68 10.70 15.31
CA ARG A 424 -47.23 9.55 16.04
C ARG A 424 -48.45 8.99 15.32
N ALA A 425 -48.51 7.68 15.18
CA ALA A 425 -49.73 6.98 14.80
C ALA A 425 -50.70 6.93 16.01
N ASP A 426 -51.99 6.83 15.74
CA ASP A 426 -53.01 6.70 16.78
C ASP A 426 -52.76 5.43 17.60
N GLY A 427 -52.37 5.60 18.87
CA GLY A 427 -52.10 4.51 19.82
C GLY A 427 -50.65 4.38 20.29
N ASP A 428 -49.69 5.10 19.70
CA ASP A 428 -48.29 5.06 20.13
C ASP A 428 -47.99 6.07 21.25
N GLU A 429 -47.47 5.59 22.38
CA GLU A 429 -47.05 6.45 23.52
C GLU A 429 -45.71 7.15 23.26
N VAL A 430 -44.91 6.69 22.30
CA VAL A 430 -43.52 7.12 22.07
C VAL A 430 -43.33 7.47 20.59
N SER A 431 -42.60 8.55 20.31
CA SER A 431 -42.30 8.96 18.94
C SER A 431 -41.21 8.06 18.34
N HIS A 432 -41.28 7.76 17.04
CA HIS A 432 -40.29 6.93 16.35
C HIS A 432 -39.51 7.76 15.32
N CYS A 433 -38.25 7.37 15.06
CA CYS A 433 -37.42 7.99 14.03
C CYS A 433 -37.25 7.05 12.84
N SER A 434 -37.45 7.52 11.62
CA SER A 434 -37.18 6.72 10.42
C SER A 434 -37.01 7.59 9.18
N PHE A 435 -36.49 6.98 8.11
CA PHE A 435 -36.46 7.59 6.78
C PHE A 435 -37.87 7.77 6.23
N SER A 436 -38.19 9.00 5.83
CA SER A 436 -39.48 9.36 5.25
C SER A 436 -39.31 10.27 4.03
N ALA A 437 -40.22 10.14 3.06
CA ALA A 437 -40.33 11.06 1.94
C ALA A 437 -41.12 12.34 2.32
N GLU A 438 -41.88 12.27 3.41
CA GLU A 438 -42.67 13.37 3.98
C GLU A 438 -41.86 14.20 4.97
N GLU A 439 -42.47 15.27 5.48
CA GLU A 439 -41.85 16.16 6.47
C GLU A 439 -41.56 15.42 7.77
N VAL A 440 -40.34 15.59 8.28
CA VAL A 440 -39.86 14.98 9.53
C VAL A 440 -39.29 16.08 10.41
N GLU A 441 -39.49 15.94 11.71
CA GLU A 441 -38.89 16.85 12.69
C GLU A 441 -37.49 16.38 13.08
N ALA A 442 -36.61 17.32 13.41
CA ALA A 442 -35.28 16.98 13.92
C ALA A 442 -35.42 16.33 15.32
N PRO A 443 -34.71 15.23 15.59
CA PRO A 443 -34.79 14.60 16.90
C PRO A 443 -34.13 15.48 17.97
N VAL A 444 -34.71 15.46 19.17
CA VAL A 444 -34.34 16.31 20.29
C VAL A 444 -33.44 15.52 21.24
N VAL A 445 -32.26 16.08 21.55
CA VAL A 445 -31.33 15.49 22.52
C VAL A 445 -32.02 15.35 23.88
N GLY A 446 -31.93 14.16 24.47
CA GLY A 446 -32.59 13.85 25.75
C GLY A 446 -34.03 13.33 25.62
N ALA A 447 -34.65 13.42 24.43
CA ALA A 447 -35.95 12.83 24.18
C ALA A 447 -35.84 11.31 23.91
N LYS A 448 -36.94 10.61 24.14
CA LYS A 448 -37.04 9.16 24.02
C LYS A 448 -37.71 8.76 22.70
N TYR A 449 -37.13 7.77 22.02
CA TYR A 449 -37.61 7.26 20.74
C TYR A 449 -37.62 5.72 20.71
N ALA A 450 -38.64 5.13 20.08
CA ALA A 450 -38.78 3.68 19.89
C ALA A 450 -39.25 3.39 18.46
#